data_AF-A0A9C9G804-F1
#
_entry.id   AF-A0A9C9G804-F1
#
_cell.length_a   1.000
_cell.length_b   1.000
_cell.length_c   1.000
_cell.angle_alpha   90.00
_cell.angle_beta   90.00
_cell.angle_gamma   90.00
#
_symmetry.space_group_name_H-M   'P 1'
#
loop_
_entity.id
_entity.type
_entity.pdbx_description
1 polymer ?
#
loop_
_entity_poly.entity_id
_entity_poly.type
_entity_poly.pdbx_seq_one_letter_code
_entity_poly.pdbx_strand_id
1 'polypeptide(L)'
;MWIDYTAYIGGIFLMISFLPQIMQSIRLKETRDIAWGMLLCSLFSGIFYEIYAIGLGLKPVVIMNGVFVVMVIVQICLKYIYDKNV
;
A
#
# COMPACT_ATOMS: atom_id res chain seq x y z
N MET A 1 0.41 24.58 4.50
CA MET A 1 0.14 24.61 5.96
C MET A 1 -1.07 23.74 6.33
N TRP A 2 -2.33 24.09 6.03
CA TRP A 2 -3.46 23.18 6.32
C TRP A 2 -3.57 21.99 5.34
N ILE A 3 -3.24 22.22 4.06
CA ILE A 3 -3.24 21.20 3.01
C ILE A 3 -2.30 20.03 3.36
N ASP A 4 -1.13 20.35 3.93
CA ASP A 4 -0.15 19.32 4.33
C ASP A 4 -0.70 18.44 5.45
N TYR A 5 -1.39 19.01 6.44
CA TYR A 5 -2.07 18.23 7.48
C TYR A 5 -3.15 17.33 6.88
N THR A 6 -3.95 17.82 5.93
CA THR A 6 -4.97 16.99 5.27
C THR A 6 -4.35 15.84 4.48
N ALA A 7 -3.21 16.07 3.83
CA ALA A 7 -2.48 15.03 3.10
C ALA A 7 -1.92 13.96 4.06
N TYR A 8 -1.33 14.39 5.19
CA TYR A 8 -0.85 13.44 6.20
C TYR A 8 -1.98 12.66 6.86
N ILE A 9 -3.07 13.31 7.26
CA ILE A 9 -4.22 12.63 7.86
C ILE A 9 -4.82 11.64 6.86
N GLY A 10 -5.05 12.06 5.61
CA GLY A 10 -5.52 11.18 4.55
C GLY A 10 -4.62 9.97 4.35
N GLY A 11 -3.30 10.17 4.35
CA GLY A 11 -2.31 9.10 4.26
C GLY A 11 -2.34 8.13 5.45
N ILE A 12 -2.56 8.62 6.67
CA ILE A 12 -2.73 7.76 7.86
C ILE A 12 -3.97 6.89 7.72
N PHE A 13 -5.11 7.45 7.31
CA PHE A 13 -6.33 6.67 7.09
C PHE A 13 -6.15 5.64 5.98
N LEU A 14 -5.44 6.00 4.91
CA LEU A 14 -5.07 5.06 3.85
C LEU A 14 -4.23 3.90 4.40
N MET A 15 -3.20 4.19 5.21
CA MET A 15 -2.37 3.18 5.88
C MET A 15 -3.21 2.26 6.78
N ILE A 16 -4.08 2.83 7.61
CA ILE A 16 -4.97 2.08 8.51
C ILE A 16 -5.95 1.20 7.72
N SER A 17 -6.37 1.59 6.52
CA SER A 17 -7.26 0.76 5.71
C SER A 17 -6.58 -0.52 5.18
N PHE A 18 -5.28 -0.47 4.92
CA PHE A 18 -4.51 -1.61 4.40
C PHE A 18 -3.89 -2.50 5.49
N LEU A 19 -3.59 -1.93 6.66
CA LEU A 19 -2.96 -2.66 7.76
C LEU A 19 -3.75 -3.90 8.22
N PRO A 20 -5.10 -3.88 8.36
CA PRO A 20 -5.90 -5.06 8.69
C PRO A 20 -5.73 -6.20 7.70
N GLN A 21 -5.56 -5.90 6.40
CA GLN A 21 -5.40 -6.91 5.37
C GLN A 21 -4.07 -7.66 5.52
N ILE A 22 -2.98 -6.94 5.82
CA ILE A 22 -1.68 -7.52 6.13
C ILE A 22 -1.76 -8.37 7.40
N MET A 23 -2.35 -7.82 8.46
CA MET A 23 -2.49 -8.52 9.74
C MET A 23 -3.32 -9.80 9.60
N GLN A 24 -4.41 -9.77 8.83
CA GLN A 24 -5.24 -10.94 8.57
C GLN A 24 -4.48 -12.00 7.77
N SER A 25 -3.73 -11.59 6.75
CA SER A 25 -2.90 -12.49 5.95
C SER A 25 -1.85 -13.21 6.79
N ILE A 26 -1.18 -12.48 7.70
CA ILE A 26 -0.20 -13.06 8.64
C ILE A 26 -0.89 -13.99 9.65
N ARG A 27 -2.04 -13.59 10.20
CA ARG A 27 -2.76 -14.36 11.23
C ARG A 27 -3.32 -15.66 10.69
N LEU A 28 -3.94 -15.63 9.52
CA LEU A 28 -4.56 -16.79 8.89
C LEU A 28 -3.55 -17.64 8.11
N LYS A 29 -2.40 -17.07 7.75
CA LYS A 29 -1.38 -17.68 6.86
C LYS A 29 -1.96 -18.15 5.53
N GLU A 30 -3.02 -17.48 5.07
CA GLU A 30 -3.73 -17.75 3.83
C GLU A 30 -4.03 -16.43 3.14
N THR A 31 -3.95 -16.44 1.81
CA THR A 31 -4.23 -15.26 0.97
C THR A 31 -5.03 -15.62 -0.29
N ARG A 32 -5.66 -16.81 -0.34
CA ARG A 32 -6.29 -17.36 -1.54
C ARG A 32 -7.31 -16.41 -2.18
N ASP A 33 -8.08 -15.71 -1.35
CA ASP A 33 -9.15 -14.80 -1.81
C ASP A 33 -8.64 -13.42 -2.24
N ILE A 34 -7.35 -13.13 -2.07
CA ILE A 34 -6.74 -11.87 -2.49
C ILE A 34 -6.31 -11.98 -3.95
N ALA A 35 -6.94 -11.18 -4.81
CA ALA A 35 -6.65 -11.19 -6.24
C ALA A 35 -5.27 -10.57 -6.56
N TRP A 36 -4.44 -11.32 -7.30
CA TRP A 36 -3.15 -10.83 -7.82
C TRP A 36 -3.30 -9.54 -8.65
N GLY A 37 -4.35 -9.44 -9.46
CA GLY A 37 -4.63 -8.24 -10.25
C GLY A 37 -4.81 -6.98 -9.40
N MET A 38 -5.49 -7.09 -8.25
CA MET A 38 -5.65 -5.97 -7.32
C MET A 38 -4.31 -5.50 -6.78
N LEU A 39 -3.45 -6.43 -6.35
CA LEU A 39 -2.14 -6.11 -5.77
C LEU A 39 -1.21 -5.46 -6.82
N LEU A 40 -1.16 -6.00 -8.03
CA LEU A 40 -0.32 -5.47 -9.11
C LEU A 40 -0.81 -4.09 -9.58
N CYS A 41 -2.12 -3.91 -9.76
CA CYS A 41 -2.68 -2.60 -10.11
C CYS A 41 -2.40 -1.56 -9.01
N SER A 42 -2.55 -1.92 -7.74
CA SER A 42 -2.21 -1.05 -6.60
C SER A 42 -0.72 -0.68 -6.58
N LEU A 43 0.16 -1.63 -6.88
CA LEU A 43 1.61 -1.39 -6.94
C LEU A 43 1.96 -0.40 -8.07
N PHE A 44 1.47 -0.65 -9.29
CA PHE A 44 1.73 0.26 -10.41
C PHE A 44 1.11 1.63 -10.20
N SER A 45 -0.11 1.68 -9.67
CA SER A 45 -0.75 2.94 -9.28
C SER A 45 0.13 3.72 -8.31
N GLY A 46 0.60 3.06 -7.24
CA GLY A 46 1.49 3.68 -6.26
C GLY A 46 2.79 4.20 -6.89
N ILE A 47 3.44 3.42 -7.75
CA ILE A 47 4.68 3.82 -8.46
C ILE A 47 4.46 5.05 -9.34
N PHE A 48 3.43 5.03 -10.20
CA PHE A 48 3.16 6.16 -11.11
C PHE A 48 2.76 7.42 -10.34
N TYR A 49 1.97 7.28 -9.27
CA TYR A 49 1.57 8.40 -8.43
C TYR A 49 2.75 8.98 -7.64
N GLU A 50 3.70 8.14 -7.24
CA GLU A 50 4.94 8.57 -6.59
C GLU A 50 5.79 9.42 -7.53
N ILE A 51 6.00 8.97 -8.77
CA ILE A 51 6.72 9.72 -9.81
C ILE A 51 6.06 11.08 -10.04
N TYR A 52 4.73 11.10 -10.15
CA TYR A 52 3.95 12.32 -10.29
C TYR A 52 4.14 13.27 -9.09
N ALA A 53 4.04 12.76 -7.86
CA ALA A 53 4.16 13.57 -6.64
C ALA A 53 5.57 14.15 -6.47
N ILE A 54 6.61 13.38 -6.81
CA ILE A 54 8.00 13.84 -6.83
C ILE A 54 8.17 14.96 -7.86
N GLY A 55 7.64 14.78 -9.07
CA GLY A 55 7.70 15.79 -10.14
C GLY A 55 7.06 17.13 -9.77
N LEU A 56 6.04 17.11 -8.89
CA LEU A 56 5.37 18.30 -8.38
C LEU A 56 5.92 18.81 -7.03
N GLY A 57 6.91 18.13 -6.43
CA GLY A 57 7.46 18.51 -5.12
C GLY A 57 6.48 18.34 -3.95
N LEU A 58 5.48 17.46 -4.07
CA LEU A 58 4.43 17.24 -3.06
C LEU A 58 4.91 16.37 -1.90
N LYS A 59 5.77 16.92 -1.03
CA LYS A 59 6.44 16.16 0.05
C LYS A 59 5.53 15.27 0.91
N PRO A 60 4.35 15.74 1.40
CA PRO A 60 3.48 14.89 2.22
C PRO A 60 2.93 13.69 1.45
N VAL A 61 2.63 13.89 0.16
CA VAL A 61 2.09 12.84 -0.72
C VAL A 61 3.16 11.79 -1.00
N VAL A 62 4.39 12.21 -1.31
CA VAL A 62 5.55 11.32 -1.50
C VAL A 62 5.75 10.44 -0.26
N ILE A 63 5.78 11.04 0.93
CA ILE A 63 5.98 10.26 2.17
C ILE A 63 4.84 9.25 2.39
N MET A 64 3.59 9.69 2.28
CA MET A 64 2.43 8.84 2.61
C MET A 64 2.16 7.76 1.55
N ASN A 65 2.30 8.09 0.27
CA ASN A 65 2.15 7.13 -0.82
C ASN A 65 3.33 6.14 -0.85
N GLY A 66 4.54 6.58 -0.51
CA GLY A 66 5.69 5.69 -0.30
C GLY A 66 5.42 4.61 0.76
N VAL A 67 4.84 4.98 1.91
CA VAL A 67 4.44 4.01 2.95
C VAL A 67 3.38 3.04 2.42
N PHE A 68 2.40 3.53 1.66
CA PHE A 68 1.38 2.69 1.02
C PHE A 68 2.00 1.68 0.05
N VAL A 69 2.95 2.10 -0.81
CA VAL A 69 3.67 1.20 -1.72
C VAL A 69 4.39 0.10 -0.96
N VAL A 70 5.06 0.42 0.16
CA VAL A 70 5.70 -0.58 1.01
C VAL A 70 4.69 -1.59 1.55
N MET A 71 3.51 -1.15 1.98
CA MET A 71 2.43 -2.05 2.43
C MET A 71 1.96 -2.99 1.32
N VAL A 72 1.79 -2.48 0.10
CA VAL A 72 1.41 -3.31 -1.05
C VAL A 72 2.50 -4.34 -1.36
N ILE A 73 3.77 -3.97 -1.30
CA ILE A 73 4.90 -4.90 -1.49
C ILE A 73 4.90 -5.99 -0.41
N VAL A 74 4.70 -5.63 0.86
CA VAL A 74 4.58 -6.60 1.96
C VAL A 74 3.44 -7.57 1.68
N GLN A 75 2.28 -7.08 1.25
CA GLN A 75 1.12 -7.91 0.93
C GLN A 75 1.37 -8.85 -0.26
N ILE A 76 2.09 -8.38 -1.29
CA ILE A 76 2.53 -9.20 -2.42
C ILE A 76 3.47 -10.32 -1.95
N CYS A 77 4.44 -10.00 -1.09
CA CYS A 77 5.35 -11.00 -0.52
C CYS A 77 4.59 -12.06 0.28
N LEU A 78 3.64 -11.66 1.14
CA LEU A 78 2.79 -12.59 1.88
C LEU A 78 1.95 -13.47 0.95
N LYS A 79 1.35 -12.87 -0.09
CA LYS A 79 0.59 -13.59 -1.12
C LYS A 79 1.46 -14.66 -1.79
N TYR A 80 2.66 -14.30 -2.22
CA TYR A 80 3.60 -15.24 -2.84
C TYR A 80 4.04 -16.36 -1.89
N ILE A 81 4.33 -16.05 -0.63
CA ILE A 81 4.77 -17.04 0.37
C ILE A 81 3.64 -18.01 0.69
N TYR A 82 2.42 -17.53 0.90
CA TYR A 82 1.30 -18.39 1.31
C TYR A 82 0.66 -19.14 0.15
N ASP A 83 0.62 -18.58 -1.07
CA ASP A 83 0.17 -19.33 -2.26
C ASP A 83 1.10 -20.53 -2.57
N LYS A 84 2.38 -20.47 -2.20
CA LYS A 84 3.32 -21.59 -2.38
C LYS A 84 3.14 -22.70 -1.34
N ASN A 85 2.57 -22.39 -0.18
CA ASN A 85 2.43 -23.33 0.95
C ASN A 85 1.08 -24.07 0.98
N VAL A 86 0.20 -23.78 0.03
CA VAL A 86 -1.11 -24.43 -0.18
C VAL A 86 -1.06 -25.27 -1.45
#